data_AF-A0A832M5N3-F1
#
_entry.id   AF-A0A832M5N3-F1
#
_cell.length_a   1.000
_cell.length_b   1.000
_cell.length_c   1.000
_cell.angle_alpha   90.00
_cell.angle_beta   90.00
_cell.angle_gamma   90.00
#
_symmetry.space_group_name_H-M   'P 1'
#
loop_
_entity.id
_entity.type
_entity.pdbx_description
1 polymer ?
#
loop_
_entity_poly.entity_id
_entity_poly.type
_entity_poly.pdbx_seq_one_letter_code
_entity_poly.pdbx_strand_id
1 'polypeptide(L)'
;MLDALHSLFSSGSFIPHGHCYLWKPGLVWLHVMSDMLIAIAYYSIPITLLYFVRRRRDLPFNWIFLLFGAFIVFCGTTHLLEVWTLWHPTYWFSGMVKSATAAISVFTAVQLVPIIPKALALPSPAQLRQTNQELQAQIAERLRVEQELKQYQDQLQRLVAERTAQLEASNQQMEVLLVSEQEARKQTETAKLEIQTYAERLTIALEAAKMGLWDWDVASDEVYWTPYHEIIFGYETGTSARTYADWANR
;
A
#
# COMPACT_ATOMS: atom_id res chain seq x y z
N MET A 1 -17.55 -67.16 -24.65
CA MET A 1 -16.47 -66.33 -24.06
C MET A 1 -15.16 -67.11 -23.91
N LEU A 2 -15.20 -68.38 -23.49
CA LEU A 2 -14.01 -69.24 -23.38
C LEU A 2 -13.37 -69.59 -24.74
N ASP A 3 -14.16 -69.87 -25.79
CA ASP A 3 -13.63 -70.21 -27.13
C ASP A 3 -12.88 -69.05 -27.81
N ALA A 4 -13.33 -67.81 -27.58
CA ALA A 4 -12.66 -66.61 -28.09
C ALA A 4 -11.33 -66.33 -27.36
N LEU A 5 -11.24 -66.64 -26.06
CA LEU A 5 -9.98 -66.61 -25.32
C LEU A 5 -9.04 -67.72 -25.81
N HIS A 6 -9.58 -68.90 -26.11
CA HIS A 6 -8.77 -70.02 -26.57
C HIS A 6 -8.21 -69.79 -27.98
N SER A 7 -8.91 -69.08 -28.87
CA SER A 7 -8.41 -68.71 -30.21
C SER A 7 -7.36 -67.59 -30.21
N LEU A 8 -7.42 -66.68 -29.22
CA LEU A 8 -6.40 -65.64 -29.03
C LEU A 8 -5.04 -66.20 -28.58
N PHE A 9 -5.06 -67.35 -27.90
CA PHE A 9 -3.87 -68.08 -27.44
C PHE A 9 -3.60 -69.36 -28.24
N SER A 10 -4.43 -69.72 -29.24
CA SER A 10 -4.23 -70.97 -29.99
C SER A 10 -3.10 -70.84 -31.00
N SER A 11 -2.14 -71.75 -30.87
CA SER A 11 -0.95 -71.89 -31.70
C SER A 11 -1.14 -72.83 -32.90
N GLY A 12 -2.36 -73.33 -33.13
CA GLY A 12 -2.63 -74.55 -33.92
C GLY A 12 -2.22 -74.57 -35.40
N SER A 13 -1.77 -73.44 -35.98
CA SER A 13 -1.28 -73.37 -37.37
C SER A 13 -0.06 -72.44 -37.55
N PHE A 14 0.44 -71.85 -36.47
CA PHE A 14 1.49 -70.82 -36.55
C PHE A 14 2.84 -71.36 -36.10
N ILE A 15 3.90 -71.02 -36.83
CA ILE A 15 5.28 -71.40 -36.49
C ILE A 15 5.87 -70.34 -35.54
N PRO A 16 6.53 -70.70 -34.43
CA PRO A 16 7.24 -69.76 -33.55
C PRO A 16 8.32 -68.94 -34.28
N HIS A 17 8.57 -67.70 -33.83
CA HIS A 17 9.57 -66.82 -34.44
C HIS A 17 10.98 -67.40 -34.40
N GLY A 18 11.30 -68.29 -33.45
CA GLY A 18 12.61 -68.95 -33.40
C GLY A 18 12.96 -69.75 -34.66
N HIS A 19 11.94 -70.28 -35.37
CA HIS A 19 12.16 -70.95 -36.66
C HIS A 19 12.57 -69.98 -37.77
N CYS A 20 12.13 -68.72 -37.73
CA CYS A 20 12.59 -67.68 -38.65
C CYS A 20 14.09 -67.40 -38.48
N TYR A 21 14.62 -67.60 -37.26
CA TYR A 21 16.05 -67.49 -36.96
C TYR A 21 16.83 -68.79 -37.17
N LEU A 22 16.17 -69.83 -37.70
CA LEU A 22 16.74 -71.17 -37.86
C LEU A 22 17.34 -71.71 -36.55
N TRP A 23 16.89 -71.20 -35.40
CA TRP A 23 17.46 -71.47 -34.08
C TRP A 23 18.99 -71.28 -33.98
N LYS A 24 19.58 -70.40 -34.80
CA LYS A 24 21.02 -70.07 -34.71
C LYS A 24 21.31 -69.44 -33.34
N PRO A 25 22.11 -70.09 -32.46
CA PRO A 25 22.22 -69.68 -31.07
C PRO A 25 22.65 -68.23 -30.87
N GLY A 26 23.63 -67.76 -31.66
CA GLY A 26 24.12 -66.37 -31.56
C GLY A 26 23.06 -65.33 -31.91
N LEU A 27 22.22 -65.60 -32.92
CA LEU A 27 21.17 -64.67 -33.34
C LEU A 27 20.01 -64.65 -32.33
N VAL A 28 19.59 -65.82 -31.86
CA VAL A 28 18.53 -65.93 -30.84
C VAL A 28 18.94 -65.22 -29.56
N TRP A 29 20.14 -65.48 -29.03
CA TRP A 29 20.62 -64.84 -27.80
C TRP A 29 20.76 -63.32 -27.94
N LEU A 30 21.18 -62.83 -29.12
CA LEU A 30 21.25 -61.41 -29.38
C LEU A 30 19.88 -60.74 -29.25
N HIS A 31 18.85 -61.30 -29.88
CA HIS A 31 17.48 -60.77 -29.80
C HIS A 31 16.93 -60.88 -28.38
N VAL A 32 17.05 -62.05 -27.73
CA VAL A 32 16.57 -62.25 -26.35
C VAL A 32 17.20 -61.25 -25.39
N MET A 33 18.53 -61.08 -25.42
CA MET A 33 19.19 -60.13 -24.52
C MET A 33 18.82 -58.68 -24.82
N SER A 34 18.73 -58.31 -26.09
CA SER A 34 18.35 -56.96 -26.50
C SER A 34 16.92 -56.63 -26.06
N ASP A 35 15.96 -57.49 -26.36
CA ASP A 35 14.55 -57.28 -26.00
C ASP A 35 14.33 -57.30 -24.48
N MET A 36 15.04 -58.15 -23.74
CA MET A 36 14.97 -58.17 -22.27
C MET A 36 15.55 -56.88 -21.67
N LEU A 37 16.68 -56.39 -22.17
CA LEU A 37 17.27 -55.12 -21.71
C LEU A 37 16.34 -53.94 -22.01
N ILE A 38 15.76 -53.90 -23.21
CA ILE A 38 14.79 -52.86 -23.59
C ILE A 38 13.55 -52.93 -22.69
N ALA A 39 13.00 -54.14 -22.46
CA ALA A 39 11.86 -54.31 -21.58
C ALA A 39 12.15 -53.82 -20.15
N ILE A 40 13.29 -54.19 -19.57
CA ILE A 40 13.71 -53.72 -18.23
C ILE A 40 13.80 -52.18 -18.21
N ALA A 41 14.43 -51.57 -19.21
CA ALA A 41 14.50 -50.12 -19.32
C ALA A 41 13.10 -49.50 -19.41
N TYR A 42 12.21 -50.05 -20.23
CA TYR A 42 10.85 -49.55 -20.46
C TYR A 42 9.91 -49.76 -19.27
N TYR A 43 10.17 -50.69 -18.36
CA TYR A 43 9.46 -50.74 -17.07
C TYR A 43 10.09 -49.81 -16.02
N SER A 44 11.40 -49.60 -16.05
CA SER A 44 12.09 -48.74 -15.09
C SER A 44 11.78 -47.24 -15.28
N ILE A 45 11.76 -46.74 -16.52
CA ILE A 45 11.52 -45.32 -16.83
C ILE A 45 10.14 -44.84 -16.30
N PRO A 46 9.02 -45.53 -16.55
CA PRO A 46 7.72 -45.15 -16.02
C PRO A 46 7.66 -45.19 -14.49
N ILE A 47 8.35 -46.13 -13.83
CA ILE A 47 8.44 -46.17 -12.36
C ILE A 47 9.11 -44.90 -11.84
N THR A 48 10.24 -44.50 -12.43
CA THR A 48 10.95 -43.26 -12.07
C THR A 48 10.12 -42.02 -12.37
N LEU A 49 9.44 -41.96 -13.52
CA LEU A 49 8.52 -40.86 -13.86
C LEU A 49 7.36 -40.77 -12.87
N LEU A 50 6.77 -41.90 -12.48
CA LEU A 50 5.67 -41.95 -11.52
C LEU A 50 6.12 -41.47 -10.13
N TYR A 51 7.33 -41.84 -9.71
CA TYR A 51 7.96 -41.30 -8.50
C TYR A 51 8.12 -39.77 -8.59
N PHE A 52 8.68 -39.26 -9.70
CA PHE A 52 8.91 -37.83 -9.91
C PHE A 52 7.60 -37.03 -9.89
N VAL A 53 6.58 -37.46 -10.63
CA VAL A 53 5.27 -36.78 -10.69
C VAL A 53 4.57 -36.79 -9.34
N ARG A 54 4.71 -37.87 -8.55
CA ARG A 54 4.17 -37.90 -7.18
C ARG A 54 4.90 -36.99 -6.22
N ARG A 55 6.22 -36.80 -6.40
CA ARG A 55 7.04 -35.95 -5.52
C ARG A 55 6.92 -34.46 -5.89
N ARG A 56 6.80 -34.13 -7.17
CA ARG A 56 6.71 -32.75 -7.67
C ARG A 56 5.27 -32.42 -8.08
N ARG A 57 4.47 -31.92 -7.12
CA ARG A 57 3.03 -31.62 -7.31
C ARG A 57 2.76 -30.37 -8.16
N ASP A 58 3.75 -29.51 -8.33
CA ASP A 58 3.64 -28.23 -9.05
C ASP A 58 3.96 -28.40 -10.56
N LEU A 59 3.57 -29.53 -11.14
CA LEU A 59 3.78 -29.84 -12.54
C LEU A 59 2.51 -29.56 -13.33
N PRO A 60 2.52 -28.57 -14.25
CA PRO A 60 1.42 -28.40 -15.18
C PRO A 60 1.33 -29.64 -16.08
N PHE A 61 0.11 -30.05 -16.40
CA PHE A 61 -0.18 -31.19 -17.27
C PHE A 61 0.39 -32.55 -16.79
N ASN A 62 0.37 -32.80 -15.47
CA ASN A 62 0.86 -34.04 -14.85
C ASN A 62 0.36 -35.36 -15.50
N TRP A 63 -0.84 -35.39 -16.05
CA TRP A 63 -1.43 -36.55 -16.74
C TRP A 63 -0.70 -36.95 -18.01
N ILE A 64 0.02 -36.05 -18.67
CA ILE A 64 0.83 -36.37 -19.86
C ILE A 64 1.96 -37.33 -19.49
N PHE A 65 2.59 -37.12 -18.34
CA PHE A 65 3.62 -38.03 -17.85
C PHE A 65 3.07 -39.43 -17.59
N LEU A 66 1.78 -39.53 -17.20
CA LEU A 66 1.10 -40.82 -17.08
C LEU A 66 0.82 -41.46 -18.44
N LEU A 67 0.43 -40.67 -19.45
CA LEU A 67 0.28 -41.17 -20.83
C LEU A 67 1.59 -41.65 -21.43
N PHE A 68 2.68 -40.89 -21.25
CA PHE A 68 4.02 -41.34 -21.64
C PHE A 68 4.42 -42.61 -20.88
N GLY A 69 4.17 -42.66 -19.58
CA GLY A 69 4.40 -43.87 -18.79
C GLY A 69 3.63 -45.08 -19.33
N ALA A 70 2.34 -44.91 -19.63
CA ALA A 70 1.49 -45.95 -20.21
C ALA A 70 2.01 -46.40 -21.59
N PHE A 71 2.31 -45.45 -22.48
CA PHE A 71 2.91 -45.72 -23.80
C PHE A 71 4.20 -46.54 -23.68
N ILE A 72 5.12 -46.15 -22.80
CA ILE A 72 6.40 -46.85 -22.62
C ILE A 72 6.17 -48.26 -22.04
N VAL A 73 5.23 -48.45 -21.10
CA VAL A 73 4.87 -49.78 -20.57
C VAL A 73 4.32 -50.69 -21.66
N PHE A 74 3.43 -50.18 -22.51
CA PHE A 74 2.87 -50.96 -23.63
C PHE A 74 3.97 -51.35 -24.63
N CYS A 75 4.87 -50.43 -24.99
CA CYS A 75 6.07 -50.74 -25.77
C CYS A 75 6.95 -51.81 -25.11
N GLY A 76 7.18 -51.73 -23.79
CA GLY A 76 7.98 -52.73 -23.06
C GLY A 76 7.34 -54.12 -23.10
N THR A 77 6.01 -54.15 -23.00
CA THR A 77 5.22 -55.38 -23.13
C THR A 77 5.36 -55.99 -24.53
N THR A 78 5.50 -55.18 -25.60
CA THR A 78 5.76 -55.72 -26.94
C THR A 78 7.11 -56.43 -27.03
N HIS A 79 8.17 -55.94 -26.38
CA HIS A 79 9.48 -56.61 -26.36
C HIS A 79 9.44 -57.92 -25.57
N LEU A 80 8.74 -57.97 -24.43
CA LEU A 80 8.52 -59.23 -23.72
C LEU A 80 7.78 -60.25 -24.60
N LEU A 81 6.83 -59.78 -25.40
CA LEU A 81 6.09 -60.63 -26.32
C LEU A 81 6.92 -61.10 -27.51
N GLU A 82 7.87 -60.31 -28.02
CA GLU A 82 8.82 -60.79 -29.03
C GLU A 82 9.72 -61.91 -28.50
N VAL A 83 10.17 -61.80 -27.24
CA VAL A 83 10.90 -62.90 -26.58
C VAL A 83 9.99 -64.12 -26.42
N TRP A 84 8.74 -63.93 -25.99
CA TRP A 84 7.77 -65.02 -25.84
C TRP A 84 7.44 -65.72 -27.17
N THR A 85 7.26 -64.96 -28.26
CA THR A 85 6.87 -65.49 -29.57
C THR A 85 7.96 -66.31 -30.24
N LEU A 86 9.21 -66.25 -29.76
CA LEU A 86 10.27 -67.16 -30.18
C LEU A 86 9.92 -68.63 -29.92
N TRP A 87 9.24 -68.91 -28.81
CA TRP A 87 8.83 -70.28 -28.42
C TRP A 87 7.33 -70.51 -28.57
N HIS A 88 6.50 -69.48 -28.37
CA HIS A 88 5.04 -69.61 -28.34
C HIS A 88 4.37 -68.65 -29.34
N PRO A 89 3.80 -69.14 -30.46
CA PRO A 89 3.35 -68.31 -31.57
C PRO A 89 1.99 -67.63 -31.32
N THR A 90 1.86 -66.90 -30.22
CA THR A 90 0.65 -66.16 -29.82
C THR A 90 0.55 -64.82 -30.55
N TYR A 91 0.52 -64.87 -31.89
CA TYR A 91 0.58 -63.66 -32.74
C TYR A 91 -0.64 -62.76 -32.63
N TRP A 92 -1.83 -63.33 -32.38
CA TRP A 92 -3.04 -62.54 -32.15
C TRP A 92 -2.89 -61.66 -30.91
N PHE A 93 -2.44 -62.23 -29.80
CA PHE A 93 -2.18 -61.46 -28.58
C PHE A 93 -1.10 -60.39 -28.78
N SER A 94 0.01 -60.74 -29.41
CA SER A 94 1.08 -59.77 -29.76
C SER A 94 0.52 -58.63 -30.64
N GLY A 95 -0.29 -58.95 -31.66
CA GLY A 95 -0.93 -57.98 -32.53
C GLY A 95 -1.92 -57.05 -31.82
N MET A 96 -2.67 -57.56 -30.83
CA MET A 96 -3.56 -56.74 -30.01
C MET A 96 -2.77 -55.76 -29.14
N VAL A 97 -1.69 -56.22 -28.50
CA VAL A 97 -0.82 -55.33 -27.70
C VAL A 97 -0.15 -54.28 -28.58
N LYS A 98 0.33 -54.65 -29.79
CA LYS A 98 0.85 -53.69 -30.77
C LYS A 98 -0.20 -52.67 -31.22
N SER A 99 -1.43 -53.11 -31.48
CA SER A 99 -2.55 -52.22 -31.84
C SER A 99 -2.91 -51.25 -30.70
N ALA A 100 -2.97 -51.73 -29.47
CA ALA A 100 -3.21 -50.89 -28.29
C ALA A 100 -2.07 -49.88 -28.10
N THR A 101 -0.82 -50.31 -28.27
CA THR A 101 0.35 -49.43 -28.24
C THR A 101 0.23 -48.33 -29.29
N ALA A 102 -0.10 -48.68 -30.54
CA ALA A 102 -0.29 -47.70 -31.62
C ALA A 102 -1.39 -46.68 -31.30
N ALA A 103 -2.54 -47.13 -30.77
CA ALA A 103 -3.62 -46.24 -30.38
C ALA A 103 -3.19 -45.25 -29.28
N ILE A 104 -2.51 -45.72 -28.24
CA ILE A 104 -1.99 -44.88 -27.15
C ILE A 104 -0.93 -43.90 -27.68
N SER A 105 -0.04 -44.34 -28.57
CA SER A 105 1.00 -43.48 -29.19
C SER A 105 0.39 -42.35 -30.01
N VAL A 106 -0.57 -42.67 -30.89
CA VAL A 106 -1.24 -41.66 -31.73
C VAL A 106 -2.03 -40.69 -30.86
N PHE A 107 -2.76 -41.19 -29.87
CA PHE A 107 -3.47 -40.35 -28.91
C PHE A 107 -2.52 -39.40 -28.17
N THR A 108 -1.39 -39.92 -27.68
CA THR A 108 -0.37 -39.12 -26.97
C THR A 108 0.22 -38.05 -27.89
N ALA A 109 0.54 -38.38 -29.15
CA ALA A 109 1.06 -37.44 -30.13
C ALA A 109 0.07 -36.30 -30.45
N VAL A 110 -1.21 -36.63 -30.64
CA VAL A 110 -2.27 -35.64 -30.90
C VAL A 110 -2.44 -34.70 -29.71
N GLN A 111 -2.37 -35.21 -28.48
CA GLN A 111 -2.49 -34.40 -27.26
C GLN A 111 -1.28 -33.47 -27.04
N LEU A 112 -0.10 -33.82 -27.53
CA LEU A 112 1.10 -33.00 -27.34
C LEU A 112 1.08 -31.71 -28.15
N VAL A 113 0.56 -31.74 -29.38
CA VAL A 113 0.50 -30.58 -30.28
C VAL A 113 -0.11 -29.33 -29.62
N PRO A 114 -1.28 -29.39 -28.97
CA PRO A 114 -1.87 -28.22 -28.30
C PRO A 114 -1.21 -27.87 -26.96
N ILE A 115 -0.41 -28.77 -26.37
CA ILE A 115 0.15 -28.56 -25.03
C ILE A 115 1.54 -27.94 -25.09
N ILE A 116 2.36 -28.30 -26.09
CA ILE A 116 3.67 -27.67 -26.32
C ILE A 116 3.59 -26.13 -26.30
N PRO A 117 2.71 -25.45 -27.07
CA PRO A 117 2.63 -24.00 -27.03
C PRO A 117 2.20 -23.47 -25.65
N LYS A 118 1.32 -24.18 -24.92
CA LYS A 118 0.91 -23.79 -23.56
C LYS A 118 2.06 -23.93 -22.55
N ALA A 119 2.89 -24.96 -22.69
CA ALA A 119 4.07 -25.16 -21.86
C ALA A 119 5.14 -24.09 -22.13
N LEU A 120 5.31 -23.70 -23.40
CA LEU A 120 6.23 -22.62 -23.80
C LEU A 120 5.75 -21.23 -23.34
N ALA A 121 4.45 -21.05 -23.12
CA ALA A 121 3.88 -19.80 -22.58
C ALA A 121 4.11 -19.62 -21.07
N LEU A 122 4.57 -20.65 -20.36
CA LEU A 122 4.86 -20.54 -18.94
C LEU A 122 6.09 -19.64 -18.72
N PRO A 123 6.04 -18.72 -17.73
CA PRO A 123 7.18 -17.86 -17.43
C PRO A 123 8.43 -18.67 -17.13
N SER A 124 9.54 -18.28 -17.75
CA SER A 124 10.84 -18.88 -17.44
C SER A 124 11.27 -18.52 -16.00
N PRO A 125 12.07 -19.36 -15.33
CA PRO A 125 12.60 -19.04 -14.00
C PRO A 125 13.37 -17.72 -13.95
N ALA A 126 14.03 -17.33 -15.06
CA ALA A 126 14.73 -16.06 -15.17
C ALA A 126 13.75 -14.87 -15.17
N GLN A 127 12.68 -14.93 -15.96
CA GLN A 127 11.62 -13.92 -15.96
C GLN A 127 10.96 -13.80 -14.58
N LEU A 128 10.67 -14.92 -13.92
CA LEU A 128 10.08 -14.90 -12.59
C LEU A 128 10.99 -14.22 -11.56
N ARG A 129 12.30 -14.44 -11.63
CA ARG A 129 13.28 -13.74 -10.77
C ARG A 129 13.33 -12.25 -11.06
N GLN A 130 13.33 -11.87 -12.34
CA GLN A 130 13.32 -10.46 -12.75
C GLN A 130 12.08 -9.74 -12.23
N THR A 131 10.88 -10.30 -12.43
CA THR A 131 9.64 -9.71 -11.91
C THR A 131 9.63 -9.65 -10.39
N ASN A 132 10.19 -10.65 -9.69
CA ASN A 132 10.33 -10.59 -8.23
C ASN A 132 11.27 -9.46 -7.79
N GLN A 133 12.40 -9.26 -8.47
CA GLN A 133 13.33 -8.18 -8.17
C GLN A 133 12.69 -6.80 -8.42
N GLU A 134 11.96 -6.66 -9.53
CA GLU A 134 11.21 -5.45 -9.85
C GLU A 134 10.13 -5.17 -8.81
N LEU A 135 9.36 -6.20 -8.42
CA LEU A 135 8.35 -6.08 -7.37
C LEU A 135 8.98 -5.69 -6.03
N GLN A 136 10.11 -6.27 -5.66
CA GLN A 136 10.84 -5.91 -4.45
C GLN A 136 11.32 -4.46 -4.48
N ALA A 137 11.79 -3.96 -5.62
CA ALA A 137 12.16 -2.56 -5.79
C ALA A 137 10.95 -1.63 -5.63
N GLN A 138 9.80 -1.97 -6.21
CA GLN A 138 8.56 -1.20 -6.06
C GLN A 138 8.07 -1.17 -4.60
N ILE A 139 8.18 -2.28 -3.87
CA ILE A 139 7.82 -2.35 -2.45
C ILE A 139 8.75 -1.45 -1.62
N ALA A 140 10.06 -1.50 -1.88
CA ALA A 140 11.04 -0.67 -1.18
C ALA A 140 10.76 0.83 -1.39
N GLU A 141 10.43 1.23 -2.62
CA GLU A 141 10.10 2.62 -2.93
C GLU A 141 8.79 3.07 -2.27
N ARG A 142 7.73 2.24 -2.31
CA ARG A 142 6.47 2.54 -1.62
C ARG A 142 6.66 2.75 -0.13
N LEU A 143 7.43 1.87 0.52
CA LEU A 143 7.72 1.99 1.95
C LEU A 143 8.48 3.28 2.28
N ARG A 144 9.39 3.72 1.42
CA ARG A 144 10.11 4.99 1.58
C ARG A 144 9.15 6.18 1.53
N VAL A 145 8.27 6.23 0.54
CA VAL A 145 7.27 7.30 0.39
C VAL A 145 6.29 7.31 1.56
N GLU A 146 5.83 6.14 2.02
CA GLU A 146 4.96 6.03 3.20
C GLU A 146 5.64 6.54 4.46
N GLN A 147 6.93 6.25 4.66
CA GLN A 147 7.70 6.78 5.78
C GLN A 147 7.86 8.31 5.70
N GLU A 148 8.16 8.85 4.53
CA GLU A 148 8.28 10.29 4.32
C GLU A 148 6.95 11.01 4.57
N LEU A 149 5.84 10.44 4.06
CA LEU A 149 4.50 10.97 4.31
C LEU A 149 4.16 11.00 5.79
N LYS A 150 4.52 9.93 6.52
CA LYS A 150 4.31 9.88 7.97
C LYS A 150 5.13 10.96 8.69
N GLN A 151 6.38 11.18 8.29
CA GLN A 151 7.20 12.24 8.87
C GLN A 151 6.61 13.64 8.60
N TYR A 152 6.10 13.88 7.39
CA TYR A 152 5.40 15.14 7.09
C TYR A 152 4.12 15.30 7.90
N GLN A 153 3.34 14.23 8.09
CA GLN A 153 2.15 14.26 8.94
C GLN A 153 2.50 14.62 10.38
N ASP A 154 3.51 13.98 10.96
CA ASP A 154 3.97 14.27 12.34
C ASP A 154 4.52 15.70 12.47
N GLN A 155 5.19 16.22 11.44
CA GLN A 155 5.67 17.61 11.42
C GLN A 155 4.52 18.61 11.31
N LEU A 156 3.56 18.38 10.41
CA LEU A 156 2.40 19.24 10.24
C LEU A 156 1.54 19.26 11.50
N GLN A 157 1.31 18.10 12.14
CA GLN A 157 0.57 18.05 13.39
C GLN A 157 1.25 18.85 14.50
N ARG A 158 2.59 18.77 14.62
CA ARG A 158 3.35 19.58 15.58
C ARG A 158 3.23 21.08 15.28
N LEU A 159 3.39 21.48 14.03
CA LEU A 159 3.26 22.88 13.62
C LEU A 159 1.84 23.42 13.86
N VAL A 160 0.82 22.62 13.56
CA VAL A 160 -0.58 22.98 13.82
C VAL A 160 -0.79 23.14 15.33
N ALA A 161 -0.33 22.19 16.15
CA ALA A 161 -0.47 22.29 17.61
C ALA A 161 0.23 23.52 18.19
N GLU A 162 1.45 23.82 17.73
CA GLU A 162 2.21 25.00 18.15
C GLU A 162 1.51 26.30 17.75
N ARG A 163 1.04 26.40 16.51
CA ARG A 163 0.33 27.59 16.02
C ARG A 163 -1.01 27.78 16.71
N THR A 164 -1.74 26.71 16.97
CA THR A 164 -2.99 26.78 17.73
C THR A 164 -2.74 27.28 19.14
N ALA A 165 -1.74 26.74 19.85
CA ALA A 165 -1.38 27.22 21.19
C ALA A 165 -0.93 28.69 21.19
N GLN A 166 -0.15 29.12 20.18
CA GLN A 166 0.27 30.51 20.04
C GLN A 166 -0.93 31.45 19.79
N LEU A 167 -1.86 31.04 18.92
CA LEU A 167 -3.07 31.81 18.64
C LEU A 167 -3.96 31.92 19.87
N GLU A 168 -4.14 30.84 20.62
CA GLU A 168 -4.89 30.84 21.88
C GLU A 168 -4.26 31.79 22.91
N ALA A 169 -2.93 31.75 23.08
CA ALA A 169 -2.23 32.66 23.97
C ALA A 169 -2.37 34.14 23.54
N SER A 170 -2.25 34.43 22.24
CA SER A 170 -2.43 35.79 21.71
C SER A 170 -3.88 36.26 21.86
N ASN A 171 -4.86 35.38 21.67
CA ASN A 171 -6.27 35.70 21.85
C ASN A 171 -6.58 36.01 23.32
N GLN A 172 -6.09 35.19 24.25
CA GLN A 172 -6.22 35.46 25.70
C GLN A 172 -5.58 36.79 26.09
N GLN A 173 -4.38 37.09 25.56
CA GLN A 173 -3.72 38.37 25.81
C GLN A 173 -4.56 39.55 25.28
N MET A 174 -5.14 39.39 24.10
CA MET A 174 -6.02 40.41 23.52
C MET A 174 -7.27 40.62 24.38
N GLU A 175 -7.91 39.55 24.85
CA GLU A 175 -9.09 39.63 25.73
C GLU A 175 -8.75 40.37 27.04
N VAL A 176 -7.61 40.06 27.66
CA VAL A 176 -7.14 40.75 28.87
C VAL A 176 -6.90 42.24 28.60
N LEU A 177 -6.25 42.57 27.49
CA LEU A 177 -6.01 43.97 27.12
C LEU A 177 -7.33 44.72 26.92
N LEU A 178 -8.28 44.13 26.20
CA LEU A 178 -9.60 44.71 25.97
C LEU A 178 -10.35 44.98 27.28
N VAL A 179 -10.32 44.05 28.24
CA VAL A 179 -10.94 44.24 29.56
C VAL A 179 -10.27 45.39 30.31
N SER A 180 -8.94 45.42 30.36
CA SER A 180 -8.20 46.48 31.07
C SER A 180 -8.43 47.87 30.46
N GLU A 181 -8.56 47.94 29.13
CA GLU A 181 -8.82 49.18 28.41
C GLU A 181 -10.24 49.70 28.69
N GLN A 182 -11.22 48.81 28.71
CA GLN A 182 -12.60 49.15 29.08
C GLN A 182 -12.70 49.64 30.53
N GLU A 183 -11.98 49.02 31.46
CA GLU A 183 -11.93 49.46 32.86
C GLU A 183 -11.29 50.84 32.99
N ALA A 184 -10.16 51.08 32.32
CA ALA A 184 -9.50 52.38 32.30
C ALA A 184 -10.38 53.48 31.68
N ARG A 185 -11.10 53.15 30.60
CA ARG A 185 -12.09 54.08 29.99
C ARG A 185 -13.19 54.43 30.98
N LYS A 186 -13.77 53.45 31.67
CA LYS A 186 -14.80 53.69 32.69
C LYS A 186 -14.28 54.57 33.83
N GLN A 187 -13.08 54.29 34.34
CA GLN A 187 -12.46 55.11 35.39
C GLN A 187 -12.21 56.55 34.94
N THR A 188 -11.76 56.74 33.70
CA THR A 188 -11.55 58.07 33.13
C THR A 188 -12.87 58.82 33.00
N GLU A 189 -13.93 58.14 32.58
CA GLU A 189 -15.27 58.72 32.47
C GLU A 189 -15.84 59.10 33.84
N THR A 190 -15.71 58.24 34.86
CA THR A 190 -16.15 58.56 36.23
C THR A 190 -15.35 59.70 36.84
N ALA A 191 -14.01 59.70 36.70
CA ALA A 191 -13.16 60.78 37.20
C ALA A 191 -13.51 62.12 36.53
N LYS A 192 -13.81 62.11 35.23
CA LYS A 192 -14.26 63.30 34.51
C LYS A 192 -15.58 63.83 35.04
N LEU A 193 -16.56 62.96 35.31
CA LEU A 193 -17.85 63.34 35.90
C LEU A 193 -17.69 63.89 37.32
N GLU A 194 -16.81 63.30 38.13
CA GLU A 194 -16.50 63.79 39.48
C GLU A 194 -15.87 65.19 39.41
N ILE A 195 -14.87 65.39 38.56
CA ILE A 195 -14.24 66.71 38.35
C ILE A 195 -15.28 67.75 37.91
N GLN A 196 -16.17 67.41 36.96
CA GLN A 196 -17.25 68.30 36.54
C GLN A 196 -18.18 68.66 37.70
N THR A 197 -18.57 67.68 38.51
CA THR A 197 -19.43 67.90 39.68
C THR A 197 -18.74 68.79 40.72
N TYR A 198 -17.44 68.57 40.98
CA TYR A 198 -16.66 69.41 41.88
C TYR A 198 -16.52 70.84 41.35
N ALA A 199 -16.27 71.01 40.05
CA ALA A 199 -16.17 72.31 39.41
C ALA A 199 -17.50 73.09 39.53
N GLU A 200 -18.64 72.45 39.24
CA GLU A 200 -19.97 73.06 39.39
C GLU A 200 -20.24 73.47 40.84
N ARG A 201 -19.96 72.59 41.81
CA ARG A 201 -20.14 72.88 43.24
C ARG A 201 -19.26 74.04 43.71
N LEU A 202 -18.01 74.10 43.24
CA LEU A 202 -17.09 75.18 43.57
C LEU A 202 -17.60 76.51 43.02
N THR A 203 -18.05 76.53 41.76
CA THR A 203 -18.65 77.73 41.14
C THR A 203 -19.84 78.24 41.96
N ILE A 204 -20.78 77.36 42.30
CA ILE A 204 -21.96 77.72 43.11
C ILE A 204 -21.55 78.28 44.49
N ALA A 205 -20.56 77.65 45.15
CA ALA A 205 -20.09 78.11 46.46
C ALA A 205 -19.42 79.49 46.40
N LEU A 206 -18.57 79.73 45.39
CA LEU A 206 -17.92 81.02 45.16
C LEU A 206 -18.95 82.11 44.86
N GLU A 207 -19.96 81.82 44.03
CA GLU A 207 -21.06 82.74 43.72
C GLU A 207 -21.91 83.09 44.94
N ALA A 208 -22.33 82.08 45.72
CA ALA A 208 -23.17 82.28 46.90
C ALA A 208 -22.45 83.09 48.00
N ALA A 209 -21.15 82.84 48.20
CA ALA A 209 -20.34 83.55 49.17
C ALA A 209 -19.87 84.95 48.69
N LYS A 210 -20.17 85.31 47.42
CA LYS A 210 -19.68 86.53 46.77
C LYS A 210 -18.16 86.68 46.84
N MET A 211 -17.44 85.55 46.76
CA MET A 211 -15.99 85.51 46.87
C MET A 211 -15.34 85.61 45.50
N GLY A 212 -14.36 86.51 45.37
CA GLY A 212 -13.49 86.60 44.19
C GLY A 212 -12.31 85.64 44.31
N LEU A 213 -12.13 84.77 43.33
CA LEU A 213 -10.94 83.93 43.16
C LEU A 213 -10.15 84.47 41.97
N TRP A 214 -8.83 84.49 42.12
CA TRP A 214 -7.91 84.72 41.03
C TRP A 214 -6.88 83.62 41.02
N ASP A 215 -6.48 83.18 39.84
CA ASP A 215 -5.39 82.25 39.61
C ASP A 215 -4.49 82.81 38.53
N TRP A 216 -3.17 82.61 38.66
CA TRP A 216 -2.19 83.07 37.69
C TRP A 216 -1.27 81.91 37.36
N ASP A 217 -1.34 81.46 36.11
CA ASP A 217 -0.36 80.52 35.59
C ASP A 217 0.87 81.29 35.11
N VAL A 218 1.92 81.25 35.95
CA VAL A 218 3.20 81.92 35.70
C VAL A 218 3.89 81.43 34.43
N ALA A 219 3.60 80.20 33.97
CA ALA A 219 4.25 79.63 32.80
C ALA A 219 3.61 80.11 31.48
N SER A 220 2.28 80.24 31.46
CA SER A 220 1.53 80.74 30.30
C SER A 220 1.26 82.25 30.35
N ASP A 221 1.55 82.89 31.49
CA ASP A 221 1.19 84.27 31.84
C ASP A 221 -0.33 84.56 31.73
N GLU A 222 -1.15 83.51 31.82
CA GLU A 222 -2.60 83.62 31.82
C GLU A 222 -3.12 83.84 33.23
N VAL A 223 -4.01 84.83 33.39
CA VAL A 223 -4.63 85.15 34.67
C VAL A 223 -6.13 84.89 34.56
N TYR A 224 -6.62 84.00 35.43
CA TYR A 224 -8.04 83.65 35.52
C TYR A 224 -8.69 84.34 36.71
N TRP A 225 -9.72 85.15 36.44
CA TRP A 225 -10.48 85.86 37.46
C TRP A 225 -11.93 85.39 37.45
N THR A 226 -12.48 85.09 38.62
CA THR A 226 -13.91 84.80 38.71
C THR A 226 -14.74 86.09 38.57
N PRO A 227 -16.00 86.01 38.11
CA PRO A 227 -16.85 87.19 37.93
C PRO A 227 -16.96 88.08 39.19
N TYR A 228 -17.00 87.48 40.38
CA TYR A 228 -17.01 88.24 41.64
C TYR A 228 -15.68 88.92 41.95
N HIS A 229 -14.54 88.39 41.51
CA HIS A 229 -13.25 89.06 41.64
C HIS A 229 -13.24 90.34 40.79
N GLU A 230 -13.80 90.30 39.58
CA GLU A 230 -14.00 91.50 38.75
C GLU A 230 -14.88 92.54 39.45
N ILE A 231 -16.02 92.11 40.02
CA ILE A 231 -16.96 92.99 40.73
C ILE A 231 -16.33 93.63 41.98
N ILE A 232 -15.57 92.86 42.79
CA ILE A 232 -14.92 93.38 44.01
C ILE A 232 -13.99 94.54 43.69
N PHE A 233 -13.30 94.49 42.56
CA PHE A 233 -12.42 95.56 42.09
C PHE A 233 -13.12 96.62 41.21
N GLY A 234 -14.45 96.57 41.07
CA GLY A 234 -15.24 97.58 40.37
C GLY A 234 -15.31 97.42 38.85
N TYR A 235 -14.98 96.25 38.31
CA TYR A 235 -15.03 95.96 36.87
C TYR A 235 -16.36 95.30 36.47
N GLU A 236 -16.80 95.54 35.23
CA GLU A 236 -17.94 94.83 34.64
C GLU A 236 -17.56 93.38 34.32
N THR A 237 -18.42 92.44 34.72
CA THR A 237 -18.17 91.00 34.54
C THR A 237 -18.11 90.60 33.06
N GLY A 238 -17.09 89.85 32.68
CA GLY A 238 -16.98 89.24 31.34
C GLY A 238 -16.27 90.10 30.28
N THR A 239 -15.52 91.13 30.67
CA THR A 239 -14.70 91.93 29.73
C THR A 239 -13.25 91.44 29.65
N SER A 240 -12.90 90.76 28.55
CA SER A 240 -11.56 90.46 27.99
C SER A 240 -10.45 89.91 28.91
N ALA A 241 -9.55 89.09 28.35
CA ALA A 241 -8.41 88.48 29.04
C ALA A 241 -7.64 89.48 29.91
N ARG A 242 -7.59 89.21 31.21
CA ARG A 242 -6.88 90.03 32.20
C ARG A 242 -5.43 89.57 32.24
N THR A 243 -4.49 90.50 32.40
CA THR A 243 -3.06 90.20 32.52
C THR A 243 -2.57 90.41 33.95
N TYR A 244 -1.43 89.83 34.32
CA TYR A 244 -0.82 90.07 35.64
C TYR A 244 -0.53 91.56 35.85
N ALA A 245 -0.15 92.27 34.79
CA ALA A 245 0.04 93.72 34.82
C ALA A 245 -1.24 94.47 35.23
N ASP A 246 -2.42 93.99 34.84
CA ASP A 246 -3.67 94.59 35.27
C ASP A 246 -3.90 94.40 36.76
N TRP A 247 -3.53 93.26 37.35
CA TRP A 247 -3.59 93.03 38.81
C TRP A 247 -2.57 93.88 39.58
N ALA A 248 -1.33 93.91 39.11
CA ALA A 248 -0.20 94.56 39.79
C ALA A 248 -0.31 96.09 39.86
N ASN A 249 -1.12 96.70 38.97
CA ASN A 249 -1.31 98.15 38.86
C ASN A 249 -2.55 98.69 39.61
N ARG A 250 -3.07 97.95 40.62
CA ARG A 250 -4.30 98.29 41.37
C ARG A 250 -4.03 98.78 42.78
#